data_AF-A0A353B1E8-F1
#
_entry.id   AF-A0A353B1E8-F1
#
_cell.length_a   1.000
_cell.length_b   1.000
_cell.length_c   1.000
_cell.angle_alpha   90.00
_cell.angle_beta   90.00
_cell.angle_gamma   90.00
#
_symmetry.space_group_name_H-M   'P 1'
#
loop_
_entity.id
_entity.type
_entity.pdbx_description
1 polymer ?
#
loop_
_entity_poly.entity_id
_entity_poly.type
_entity_poly.pdbx_seq_one_letter_code
_entity_poly.pdbx_strand_id
1 'polypeptide(L)'
;ARTPLIIGSLGDETRDTVIATFRWASQHADKFEAEEHYTLEDDTRKVELTSRGRSLVRSLPRDDEMRGVALVDLYEYIERGIKVHTEFFRDRQYIVRDDEVVIVDEFTGRLAEGRKWRDGIHQAIEAREGLDVSVPTGQAARITVQDLFQRYRHLAGMTGTASTSSPELRKIYKTPVVLVPTNRPPQRKRLPDKVFGTMEEKFEAIVEETSEIHATGRPVLIGTRSIDKSLMLSKMLENAGMKCQVLNAKEVEREAEIVAAAGELGRITVATNMAGRGTDVKLEQHVKELGGMHVICTELHDAARIDRQLIGRCGRQGDPGSYRQYLSLDDEILQGGYGNAKAEAYAEHGRNNGGPLHSWSSVIRRAQRKVERKHFRDRMMLLHHERERTKLQREIGQDPYLDTAE
;
A
#
# COMPACT_ATOMS: atom_id res chain seq x y z
N ALA A 1 -10.39 -5.67 4.93
CA ALA A 1 -9.57 -6.48 5.83
C ALA A 1 -8.69 -7.41 4.99
N ARG A 2 -7.44 -6.99 4.75
CA ARG A 2 -6.45 -7.77 3.98
C ARG A 2 -5.27 -8.20 4.87
N THR A 3 -4.99 -7.42 5.91
CA THR A 3 -3.88 -7.63 6.83
C THR A 3 -4.42 -8.21 8.15
N PRO A 4 -3.84 -9.28 8.70
CA PRO A 4 -4.10 -9.73 10.06
C PRO A 4 -3.54 -8.74 11.08
N LEU A 5 -4.09 -8.77 12.29
CA LEU A 5 -3.51 -8.13 13.47
C LEU A 5 -2.55 -9.14 14.10
N ILE A 6 -1.30 -8.71 14.34
CA ILE A 6 -0.24 -9.57 14.89
C ILE A 6 0.37 -8.83 16.07
N ILE A 7 0.54 -9.54 17.18
CA ILE A 7 1.36 -9.10 18.31
C ILE A 7 2.68 -9.82 18.19
N GLY A 8 3.77 -9.06 18.15
CA GLY A 8 5.11 -9.61 18.14
C GLY A 8 5.56 -9.99 19.55
N SER A 9 6.17 -11.16 19.72
CA SER A 9 6.94 -11.51 20.91
C SER A 9 8.07 -12.44 20.50
N LEU A 10 9.27 -12.11 20.94
CA LEU A 10 10.40 -13.01 21.08
C LEU A 10 10.78 -12.99 22.55
N GLY A 11 11.25 -14.11 23.10
CA GLY A 11 12.02 -14.06 24.34
C GLY A 11 13.32 -13.29 24.09
N ASP A 12 13.76 -12.49 25.05
CA ASP A 12 15.02 -11.73 24.94
C ASP A 12 16.21 -12.68 24.65
N GLU A 13 16.23 -13.88 25.26
CA GLU A 13 17.25 -14.91 25.01
C GLU A 13 17.29 -15.40 23.55
N THR A 14 16.12 -15.55 22.92
CA THR A 14 16.03 -15.98 21.51
C THR A 14 16.48 -14.88 20.56
N ARG A 15 16.19 -13.62 20.92
CA ARG A 15 16.65 -12.45 20.15
C ARG A 15 18.18 -12.37 20.15
N ASP A 16 18.80 -12.46 21.32
CA ASP A 16 20.26 -12.37 21.45
C ASP A 16 20.96 -13.51 20.70
N THR A 17 20.40 -14.73 20.78
CA THR A 17 20.89 -15.90 20.03
C THR A 17 20.87 -15.66 18.52
N VAL A 18 19.78 -15.08 17.97
CA VAL A 18 19.67 -14.79 16.53
C VAL A 18 20.67 -13.72 16.10
N ILE A 19 20.83 -12.65 16.89
CA ILE A 19 21.80 -11.58 16.61
C ILE A 19 23.23 -12.14 16.60
N ALA A 20 23.58 -12.92 17.63
CA ALA A 20 24.88 -13.58 17.74
C ALA A 20 25.15 -14.48 16.53
N THR A 21 24.14 -15.25 16.11
CA THR A 21 24.29 -16.17 14.97
C THR A 21 24.49 -15.45 13.63
N PHE A 22 23.78 -14.33 13.38
CA PHE A 22 24.02 -13.51 12.18
C PHE A 22 25.43 -12.89 12.17
N ARG A 23 25.88 -12.37 13.32
CA ARG A 23 27.22 -11.80 13.46
C ARG A 23 28.30 -12.87 13.25
N TRP A 24 28.13 -14.02 13.89
CA TRP A 24 29.02 -15.16 13.72
C TRP A 24 29.12 -15.61 12.26
N ALA A 25 27.97 -15.73 11.56
CA ALA A 25 27.97 -16.11 10.16
C ALA A 25 28.69 -15.08 9.29
N SER A 26 28.47 -13.79 9.53
CA SER A 26 29.14 -12.73 8.79
C SER A 26 30.66 -12.68 9.03
N GLN A 27 31.12 -12.99 10.25
CA GLN A 27 32.55 -13.02 10.59
C GLN A 27 33.31 -14.20 9.96
N HIS A 28 32.58 -15.22 9.52
CA HIS A 28 33.16 -16.47 9.02
C HIS A 28 32.90 -16.71 7.54
N ALA A 29 32.01 -15.94 6.91
CA ALA A 29 31.60 -16.12 5.52
C ALA A 29 32.78 -16.03 4.53
N ASP A 30 33.79 -15.22 4.82
CA ASP A 30 34.99 -15.03 4.01
C ASP A 30 35.95 -16.23 4.00
N LYS A 31 35.80 -17.16 4.95
CA LYS A 31 36.61 -18.40 5.04
C LYS A 31 36.14 -19.50 4.09
N PHE A 32 35.02 -19.30 3.40
CA PHE A 32 34.43 -20.29 2.51
C PHE A 32 34.79 -19.99 1.06
N GLU A 33 35.41 -20.95 0.39
CA GLU A 33 35.80 -20.84 -1.03
C GLU A 33 34.75 -21.50 -1.95
N ALA A 34 34.45 -20.84 -3.06
CA ALA A 34 33.55 -21.34 -4.10
C ALA A 34 34.06 -22.66 -4.71
N GLU A 35 33.15 -23.56 -5.09
CA GLU A 35 33.42 -24.88 -5.66
C GLU A 35 34.11 -25.89 -4.72
N GLU A 36 34.74 -25.43 -3.64
CA GLU A 36 35.24 -26.31 -2.57
C GLU A 36 34.25 -26.44 -1.41
N HIS A 37 33.83 -25.31 -0.85
CA HIS A 37 33.03 -25.27 0.37
C HIS A 37 31.54 -25.03 0.10
N TYR A 38 31.20 -24.38 -1.02
CA TYR A 38 29.82 -24.18 -1.43
C TYR A 38 29.70 -24.15 -2.95
N THR A 39 28.49 -24.40 -3.44
CA THR A 39 28.09 -24.25 -4.84
C THR A 39 26.99 -23.19 -4.95
N LEU A 40 26.90 -22.54 -6.11
CA LEU A 40 25.84 -21.59 -6.45
C LEU A 40 24.88 -22.24 -7.45
N GLU A 41 23.58 -22.23 -7.15
CA GLU A 41 22.57 -22.66 -8.12
C GLU A 41 22.40 -21.59 -9.22
N ASP A 42 22.49 -22.00 -10.50
CA ASP A 42 22.59 -21.09 -11.65
C ASP A 42 21.41 -20.10 -11.78
N ASP A 43 20.19 -20.53 -11.45
CA ASP A 43 18.97 -19.73 -11.63
C ASP A 43 18.59 -18.88 -10.42
N THR A 44 18.78 -19.42 -9.20
CA THR A 44 18.32 -18.77 -7.96
C THR A 44 19.44 -18.07 -7.19
N ARG A 45 20.70 -18.34 -7.60
CA ARG A 45 21.92 -17.94 -6.88
C ARG A 45 21.83 -18.29 -5.40
N LYS A 46 21.25 -19.45 -5.11
CA LYS A 46 21.20 -20.00 -3.77
C LYS A 46 22.55 -20.64 -3.48
N VAL A 47 23.11 -20.31 -2.32
CA VAL A 47 24.34 -20.94 -1.81
C VAL A 47 23.95 -22.25 -1.17
N GLU A 48 24.60 -23.34 -1.58
CA GLU A 48 24.45 -24.64 -0.94
C GLU A 48 25.81 -25.15 -0.47
N LEU A 49 25.94 -25.48 0.82
CA LEU A 49 27.20 -25.99 1.37
C LEU A 49 27.51 -27.39 0.87
N THR A 50 28.74 -27.60 0.43
CA THR A 50 29.29 -28.93 0.13
C THR A 50 29.53 -29.72 1.42
N SER A 51 29.88 -31.00 1.29
CA SER A 51 30.30 -31.81 2.45
C SER A 51 31.51 -31.21 3.18
N ARG A 52 32.46 -30.60 2.46
CA ARG A 52 33.60 -29.89 3.04
C ARG A 52 33.16 -28.60 3.74
N GLY A 53 32.28 -27.80 3.14
CA GLY A 53 31.72 -26.60 3.77
C GLY A 53 30.99 -26.91 5.07
N ARG A 54 30.15 -27.95 5.10
CA ARG A 54 29.48 -28.41 6.33
C ARG A 54 30.47 -28.89 7.38
N SER A 55 31.59 -29.49 6.96
CA SER A 55 32.67 -29.85 7.88
C SER A 55 33.35 -28.63 8.47
N LEU A 56 33.61 -27.61 7.66
CA LEU A 56 34.21 -26.35 8.10
C LEU A 56 33.30 -25.63 9.11
N VAL A 57 31.98 -25.52 8.84
CA VAL A 57 31.00 -24.96 9.78
C VAL A 57 31.07 -25.62 11.16
N ARG A 58 31.27 -26.95 11.21
CA ARG A 58 31.37 -27.69 12.48
C ARG A 58 32.65 -27.39 13.26
N SER A 59 33.73 -27.01 12.58
CA SER A 59 35.03 -26.72 13.21
C SER A 59 35.20 -25.26 13.64
N LEU A 60 34.33 -24.36 13.19
CA LEU A 60 34.41 -22.94 13.54
C LEU A 60 34.11 -22.70 15.03
N PRO A 61 34.84 -21.78 15.68
CA PRO A 61 34.57 -21.41 17.08
C PRO A 61 33.19 -20.77 17.18
N ARG A 62 32.47 -21.02 18.28
CA ARG A 62 31.11 -20.51 18.51
C ARG A 62 31.08 -19.69 19.77
N ASP A 63 30.30 -18.63 19.75
CA ASP A 63 30.04 -17.83 20.93
C ASP A 63 29.10 -18.57 21.90
N ASP A 64 29.19 -18.23 23.18
CA ASP A 64 28.42 -18.92 24.22
C ASP A 64 26.91 -18.69 24.08
N GLU A 65 26.51 -17.54 23.54
CA GLU A 65 25.10 -17.23 23.21
C GLU A 65 24.52 -18.17 22.14
N MET A 66 25.36 -18.84 21.35
CA MET A 66 24.94 -19.71 20.24
C MET A 66 24.84 -21.20 20.62
N ARG A 67 25.06 -21.56 21.89
CA ARG A 67 25.10 -22.96 22.33
C ARG A 67 23.82 -23.74 22.03
N GLY A 68 22.66 -23.07 22.00
CA GLY A 68 21.36 -23.69 21.71
C GLY A 68 21.02 -23.83 20.21
N VAL A 69 21.82 -23.28 19.31
CA VAL A 69 21.50 -23.25 17.87
C VAL A 69 21.77 -24.61 17.23
N ALA A 70 20.80 -25.15 16.50
CA ALA A 70 20.96 -26.43 15.83
C ALA A 70 21.95 -26.32 14.66
N LEU A 71 22.64 -27.42 14.35
CA LEU A 71 23.60 -27.47 13.25
C LEU A 71 22.98 -27.12 11.89
N VAL A 72 21.72 -27.50 11.68
CA VAL A 72 20.99 -27.18 10.45
C VAL A 72 20.82 -25.67 10.30
N ASP A 73 20.42 -24.99 11.37
CA ASP A 73 20.27 -23.53 11.38
C ASP A 73 21.61 -22.85 11.09
N LEU A 74 22.70 -23.30 11.73
CA LEU A 74 24.05 -22.76 11.49
C LEU A 74 24.46 -22.85 10.02
N TYR A 75 24.09 -23.92 9.32
CA TYR A 75 24.33 -24.04 7.88
C TYR A 75 23.58 -22.95 7.12
N GLU A 76 22.28 -22.76 7.41
CA GLU A 76 21.50 -21.72 6.72
C GLU A 76 22.01 -20.30 7.00
N TYR A 77 22.41 -19.99 8.23
CA TYR A 77 22.97 -18.68 8.57
C TYR A 77 24.29 -18.43 7.84
N ILE A 78 25.18 -19.43 7.75
CA ILE A 78 26.42 -19.32 6.98
C ILE A 78 26.14 -19.21 5.48
N GLU A 79 25.20 -19.97 4.92
CA GLU A 79 24.80 -19.85 3.52
C GLU A 79 24.30 -18.43 3.19
N ARG A 80 23.51 -17.81 4.08
CA ARG A 80 23.10 -16.40 3.97
C ARG A 80 24.30 -15.45 4.07
N GLY A 81 25.21 -15.68 5.01
CA GLY A 81 26.43 -14.89 5.18
C GLY A 81 27.32 -14.93 3.93
N ILE A 82 27.57 -16.12 3.38
CA ILE A 82 28.31 -16.33 2.13
C ILE A 82 27.62 -15.59 0.99
N LYS A 83 26.30 -15.74 0.84
CA LYS A 83 25.53 -15.05 -0.20
C LYS A 83 25.66 -13.53 -0.12
N VAL A 84 25.54 -12.97 1.08
CA VAL A 84 25.74 -11.53 1.31
C VAL A 84 27.18 -11.11 0.98
N HIS A 85 28.16 -11.92 1.37
CA HIS A 85 29.57 -11.65 1.11
C HIS A 85 29.88 -11.64 -0.40
N THR A 86 29.29 -12.56 -1.17
CA THR A 86 29.59 -12.76 -2.59
C THR A 86 28.77 -11.90 -3.54
N GLU A 87 27.52 -11.56 -3.19
CA GLU A 87 26.60 -10.90 -4.12
C GLU A 87 26.23 -9.46 -3.74
N PHE A 88 26.35 -9.08 -2.47
CA PHE A 88 25.87 -7.80 -1.97
C PHE A 88 27.04 -6.89 -1.64
N PHE A 89 27.20 -5.83 -2.42
CA PHE A 89 28.29 -4.87 -2.25
C PHE A 89 27.74 -3.50 -1.90
N ARG A 90 28.37 -2.89 -0.89
CA ARG A 90 28.14 -1.49 -0.53
C ARG A 90 28.42 -0.58 -1.73
N ASP A 91 27.62 0.46 -1.86
CA ASP A 91 27.61 1.44 -2.96
C ASP A 91 27.23 0.86 -4.34
N ARG A 92 26.74 -0.38 -4.39
CA ARG A 92 26.14 -1.00 -5.59
C ARG A 92 24.71 -1.43 -5.33
N GLN A 93 24.51 -2.40 -4.44
CA GLN A 93 23.19 -2.92 -4.08
C GLN A 93 22.56 -2.17 -2.91
N TYR A 94 23.38 -1.62 -2.01
CA TYR A 94 22.92 -0.88 -0.84
C TYR A 94 23.89 0.23 -0.44
N ILE A 95 23.39 1.17 0.34
CA ILE A 95 24.19 2.12 1.12
C ILE A 95 23.82 2.01 2.59
N VAL A 96 24.70 2.47 3.47
CA VAL A 96 24.42 2.64 4.90
C VAL A 96 24.21 4.13 5.17
N ARG A 97 23.06 4.49 5.73
CA ARG A 97 22.69 5.87 6.04
C ARG A 97 21.89 5.90 7.34
N ASP A 98 22.25 6.81 8.25
CA ASP A 98 21.57 6.97 9.55
C ASP A 98 21.48 5.64 10.34
N ASP A 99 22.57 4.86 10.32
CA ASP A 99 22.67 3.50 10.89
C ASP A 99 21.67 2.47 10.33
N GLU A 100 21.07 2.74 9.17
CA GLU A 100 20.19 1.81 8.45
C GLU A 100 20.73 1.42 7.07
N VAL A 101 20.42 0.20 6.64
CA VAL A 101 20.71 -0.30 5.29
C VAL A 101 19.61 0.15 4.32
N VAL A 102 19.96 0.94 3.31
CA VAL A 102 19.04 1.42 2.28
C VAL A 102 19.35 0.74 0.95
N ILE A 103 18.33 0.11 0.35
CA ILE A 103 18.44 -0.57 -0.94
C ILE A 103 18.61 0.45 -2.07
N VAL A 104 19.57 0.20 -2.97
CA VAL A 104 19.75 0.95 -4.21
C VAL A 104 19.19 0.14 -5.36
N ASP A 105 18.32 0.76 -6.16
CA ASP A 105 17.84 0.15 -7.40
C ASP A 105 18.96 0.16 -8.47
N GLU A 106 19.40 -1.01 -8.92
CA GLU A 106 20.56 -1.16 -9.82
C GLU A 106 20.38 -0.48 -11.19
N PHE A 107 19.14 -0.28 -11.65
CA PHE A 107 18.88 0.33 -12.96
C PHE A 107 18.78 1.85 -12.89
N THR A 108 18.26 2.37 -11.78
CA THR A 108 17.92 3.79 -11.65
C THR A 108 18.78 4.56 -10.65
N GLY A 109 19.55 3.86 -9.81
CA GLY A 109 20.33 4.44 -8.71
C GLY A 109 19.47 5.05 -7.61
N ARG A 110 18.14 4.84 -7.64
CA ARG A 110 17.22 5.41 -6.65
C ARG A 110 17.27 4.65 -5.34
N LEU A 111 17.18 5.39 -4.25
CA LEU A 111 17.08 4.84 -2.90
C LEU A 111 15.66 4.33 -2.65
N ALA A 112 15.54 3.07 -2.28
CA ALA A 112 14.28 2.45 -1.90
C ALA A 112 14.14 2.39 -0.36
N GLU A 113 13.93 3.56 0.24
CA GLU A 113 13.76 3.72 1.68
C GLU A 113 12.59 2.88 2.21
N GLY A 114 12.79 2.24 3.37
CA GLY A 114 11.81 1.36 4.02
C GLY A 114 11.63 -0.02 3.38
N ARG A 115 12.34 -0.37 2.31
CA ARG A 115 12.38 -1.74 1.78
C ARG A 115 13.47 -2.55 2.46
N LYS A 116 13.14 -3.79 2.84
CA LYS A 116 14.11 -4.79 3.34
C LYS A 116 14.15 -6.00 2.41
N TRP A 117 15.33 -6.60 2.25
CA TRP A 117 15.45 -7.92 1.62
C TRP A 117 14.80 -8.99 2.51
N ARG A 118 14.31 -10.06 1.87
CA ARG A 118 13.64 -11.18 2.55
C ARG A 118 14.65 -12.25 2.98
N ASP A 119 14.15 -13.30 3.61
CA ASP A 119 14.87 -14.55 3.89
C ASP A 119 16.16 -14.38 4.73
N GLY A 120 16.19 -13.34 5.57
CA GLY A 120 17.34 -13.06 6.44
C GLY A 120 18.48 -12.30 5.77
N ILE A 121 18.38 -11.96 4.48
CA ILE A 121 19.45 -11.27 3.74
C ILE A 121 19.70 -9.86 4.28
N HIS A 122 18.65 -9.13 4.63
CA HIS A 122 18.80 -7.78 5.17
C HIS A 122 19.50 -7.80 6.53
N GLN A 123 19.14 -8.76 7.39
CA GLN A 123 19.79 -8.99 8.69
C GLN A 123 21.26 -9.39 8.55
N ALA A 124 21.59 -10.22 7.56
CA ALA A 124 22.96 -10.60 7.28
C ALA A 124 23.80 -9.41 6.77
N ILE A 125 23.22 -8.47 6.01
CA ILE A 125 23.89 -7.22 5.62
C ILE A 125 24.08 -6.30 6.83
N GLU A 126 23.04 -6.11 7.66
CA GLU A 126 23.13 -5.35 8.91
C GLU A 126 24.26 -5.89 9.80
N ALA A 127 24.36 -7.22 9.96
CA ALA A 127 25.41 -7.86 10.72
C ALA A 127 26.81 -7.65 10.13
N ARG A 128 26.94 -7.69 8.79
CA ARG A 128 28.22 -7.44 8.08
C ARG A 128 28.73 -6.01 8.25
N GLU A 129 27.82 -5.04 8.21
CA GLU A 129 28.15 -3.63 8.40
C GLU A 129 28.30 -3.23 9.88
N GLY A 130 28.09 -4.18 10.80
CA GLY A 130 28.21 -3.94 12.24
C GLY A 130 27.04 -3.14 12.83
N LEU A 131 25.89 -3.11 12.16
CA LEU A 131 24.68 -2.43 12.59
C LEU A 131 23.85 -3.30 13.56
N ASP A 132 22.84 -2.68 14.16
CA ASP A 132 21.86 -3.41 14.96
C ASP A 132 21.00 -4.32 14.07
N VAL A 133 21.13 -5.63 14.29
CA VAL A 133 20.44 -6.63 13.47
C VAL A 133 18.96 -6.62 13.78
N SER A 134 18.14 -6.38 12.75
CA SER A 134 16.69 -6.32 12.86
C SER A 134 16.07 -7.73 12.95
N VAL A 135 16.01 -8.27 14.16
CA VAL A 135 15.42 -9.58 14.41
C VAL A 135 13.90 -9.54 14.14
N PRO A 136 13.35 -10.48 13.33
CA PRO A 136 11.91 -10.56 13.14
C PRO A 136 11.26 -10.82 14.50
N THR A 137 10.41 -9.91 14.98
CA THR A 137 9.59 -10.21 16.16
C THR A 137 8.75 -11.44 15.85
N GLY A 138 8.97 -12.55 16.56
CA GLY A 138 8.14 -13.75 16.51
C GLY A 138 6.66 -13.39 16.72
N GLN A 139 5.73 -14.27 16.36
CA GLN A 139 4.30 -13.96 16.51
C GLN A 139 3.83 -14.50 17.87
N ALA A 140 3.40 -13.63 18.78
CA ALA A 140 2.82 -14.04 20.07
C ALA A 140 1.32 -14.31 19.94
N ALA A 141 0.65 -13.51 19.12
CA ALA A 141 -0.76 -13.65 18.88
C ALA A 141 -1.12 -13.14 17.49
N ARG A 142 -2.15 -13.74 16.90
CA ARG A 142 -2.64 -13.34 15.59
C ARG A 142 -4.15 -13.48 15.49
N ILE A 143 -4.81 -12.47 14.92
CA ILE A 143 -6.23 -12.53 14.58
C ILE A 143 -6.53 -11.72 13.32
N THR A 144 -7.42 -12.21 12.46
CA THR A 144 -7.91 -11.39 11.34
C THR A 144 -8.97 -10.40 11.80
N VAL A 145 -9.07 -9.26 11.13
CA VAL A 145 -10.17 -8.30 11.39
C VAL A 145 -11.54 -8.97 11.19
N GLN A 146 -11.65 -9.89 10.22
CA GLN A 146 -12.88 -10.65 9.99
C GLN A 146 -13.27 -11.48 11.21
N ASP A 147 -12.35 -12.29 11.74
CA ASP A 147 -12.62 -13.16 12.87
C ASP A 147 -12.87 -12.35 14.15
N LEU A 148 -12.12 -11.25 14.34
CA LEU A 148 -12.35 -10.33 15.46
C LEU A 148 -13.80 -9.84 15.51
N PHE A 149 -14.34 -9.36 14.39
CA PHE A 149 -15.73 -8.87 14.35
C PHE A 149 -16.77 -9.98 14.41
N GLN A 150 -16.47 -11.20 13.96
CA GLN A 150 -17.39 -12.35 14.08
C GLN A 150 -17.59 -12.83 15.52
N ARG A 151 -16.70 -12.44 16.45
CA ARG A 151 -16.83 -12.77 17.87
C ARG A 151 -17.89 -11.93 18.60
N TYR A 152 -18.32 -10.82 18.03
CA TYR A 152 -19.35 -9.98 18.65
C TYR A 152 -20.72 -10.66 18.51
N ARG A 153 -21.46 -10.75 19.63
CA ARG A 153 -22.83 -11.29 19.65
C ARG A 153 -23.76 -10.50 18.72
N HIS A 154 -23.57 -9.19 18.66
CA HIS A 154 -24.32 -8.28 17.81
C HIS A 154 -23.33 -7.45 16.98
N LEU A 155 -23.51 -7.49 15.65
CA LEU A 155 -22.67 -6.73 14.72
C LEU A 155 -23.56 -5.90 13.79
N ALA A 156 -23.34 -4.60 13.81
CA ALA A 156 -23.96 -3.62 12.91
C ALA A 156 -22.90 -2.67 12.36
N GLY A 157 -23.21 -2.01 11.25
CA GLY A 157 -22.30 -1.04 10.66
C GLY A 157 -23.05 -0.06 9.75
N MET A 158 -22.50 1.14 9.62
CA MET A 158 -23.03 2.20 8.77
C MET A 158 -21.97 2.70 7.80
N THR A 159 -22.37 2.94 6.56
CA THR A 159 -21.50 3.51 5.53
C THR A 159 -22.33 3.97 4.33
N GLY A 160 -21.88 5.00 3.63
CA GLY A 160 -22.55 5.48 2.41
C GLY A 160 -22.35 4.58 1.18
N THR A 161 -21.45 3.59 1.22
CA THR A 161 -21.02 2.84 0.01
C THR A 161 -21.01 1.31 0.16
N ALA A 162 -21.89 0.73 0.98
CA ALA A 162 -21.93 -0.72 1.22
C ALA A 162 -22.61 -1.54 0.10
N SER A 163 -23.43 -0.92 -0.75
CA SER A 163 -24.29 -1.63 -1.73
C SER A 163 -23.52 -2.65 -2.58
N THR A 164 -22.39 -2.24 -3.15
CA THR A 164 -21.52 -3.08 -3.99
C THR A 164 -20.87 -4.23 -3.24
N SER A 165 -20.67 -4.09 -1.92
CA SER A 165 -20.07 -5.10 -1.04
C SER A 165 -21.11 -5.94 -0.29
N SER A 166 -22.40 -5.78 -0.59
CA SER A 166 -23.49 -6.50 0.09
C SER A 166 -23.34 -8.03 0.05
N PRO A 167 -23.00 -8.67 -1.08
CA PRO A 167 -22.78 -10.12 -1.11
C PRO A 167 -21.64 -10.56 -0.19
N GLU A 168 -20.56 -9.78 -0.12
CA GLU A 168 -19.40 -10.07 0.73
C GLU A 168 -19.76 -9.92 2.22
N LEU A 169 -20.42 -8.83 2.59
CA LEU A 169 -20.87 -8.58 3.97
C LEU A 169 -21.84 -9.65 4.46
N ARG A 170 -22.79 -10.06 3.61
CA ARG A 170 -23.73 -11.14 3.92
C ARG A 170 -23.02 -12.49 4.04
N LYS A 171 -22.04 -12.79 3.18
CA LYS A 171 -21.32 -14.08 3.19
C LYS A 171 -20.44 -14.21 4.43
N ILE A 172 -19.64 -13.17 4.73
CA ILE A 172 -18.63 -13.17 5.79
C ILE A 172 -19.27 -12.88 7.15
N TYR A 173 -19.99 -11.77 7.29
CA TYR A 173 -20.46 -11.26 8.59
C TYR A 173 -21.92 -11.58 8.89
N LYS A 174 -22.62 -12.24 7.96
CA LYS A 174 -24.09 -12.48 8.04
C LYS A 174 -24.90 -11.19 8.20
N THR A 175 -24.34 -10.06 7.79
CA THR A 175 -24.96 -8.74 7.89
C THR A 175 -25.56 -8.35 6.53
N PRO A 176 -26.89 -8.28 6.39
CA PRO A 176 -27.52 -7.75 5.18
C PRO A 176 -27.29 -6.24 5.08
N VAL A 177 -27.16 -5.73 3.85
CA VAL A 177 -27.06 -4.29 3.60
C VAL A 177 -28.46 -3.74 3.31
N VAL A 178 -28.92 -2.83 4.16
CA VAL A 178 -30.16 -2.08 3.96
C VAL A 178 -29.81 -0.69 3.42
N LEU A 179 -30.43 -0.30 2.30
CA LEU A 179 -30.29 1.04 1.74
C LEU A 179 -31.27 1.99 2.41
N VAL A 180 -30.76 2.91 3.21
CA VAL A 180 -31.57 3.97 3.82
C VAL A 180 -31.79 5.08 2.79
N PRO A 181 -33.05 5.49 2.52
CA PRO A 181 -33.35 6.61 1.64
C PRO A 181 -32.66 7.90 2.09
N THR A 182 -32.29 8.76 1.14
CA THR A 182 -31.76 10.08 1.45
C THR A 182 -32.85 11.00 2.00
N ASN A 183 -32.54 11.81 3.00
CA ASN A 183 -33.45 12.81 3.56
C ASN A 183 -33.99 13.80 2.51
N ARG A 184 -33.13 14.21 1.57
CA ARG A 184 -33.49 15.09 0.44
C ARG A 184 -32.96 14.50 -0.87
N PRO A 185 -33.66 14.67 -2.00
CA PRO A 185 -33.20 14.16 -3.30
C PRO A 185 -31.83 14.75 -3.69
N PRO A 186 -30.90 13.93 -4.20
CA PRO A 186 -29.58 14.41 -4.61
C PRO A 186 -29.67 15.27 -5.89
N GLN A 187 -29.08 16.47 -5.85
CA GLN A 187 -28.99 17.39 -7.00
C GLN A 187 -27.61 17.41 -7.67
N ARG A 188 -26.72 16.49 -7.26
CA ARG A 188 -25.34 16.41 -7.77
C ARG A 188 -25.31 16.08 -9.26
N LYS A 189 -24.61 16.91 -10.04
CA LYS A 189 -24.41 16.72 -11.48
C LYS A 189 -23.13 15.95 -11.76
N ARG A 190 -23.22 14.88 -12.57
CA ARG A 190 -22.04 14.19 -13.13
C ARG A 190 -21.65 14.88 -14.43
N LEU A 191 -20.43 15.39 -14.51
CA LEU A 191 -19.86 15.88 -15.76
C LEU A 191 -19.22 14.72 -16.55
N PRO A 192 -19.11 14.82 -17.89
CA PRO A 192 -18.44 13.81 -18.71
C PRO A 192 -17.00 13.57 -18.27
N ASP A 193 -16.60 12.31 -18.20
CA ASP A 193 -15.23 11.90 -17.89
C ASP A 193 -14.28 12.49 -18.95
N LYS A 194 -13.15 13.10 -18.54
CA LYS A 194 -12.06 13.53 -19.42
C LYS A 194 -10.94 12.48 -19.38
N VAL A 195 -10.44 12.07 -20.54
CA VAL A 195 -9.41 11.04 -20.66
C VAL A 195 -8.26 11.58 -21.50
N PHE A 196 -7.02 11.38 -21.07
CA PHE A 196 -5.82 11.91 -21.72
C PHE A 196 -4.81 10.81 -22.04
N GLY A 197 -3.83 11.13 -22.87
CA GLY A 197 -2.73 10.23 -23.19
C GLY A 197 -1.82 10.04 -21.98
N THR A 198 -1.38 11.15 -21.39
CA THR A 198 -0.43 11.15 -20.27
C THR A 198 -0.97 11.79 -18.99
N MET A 199 -0.28 11.56 -17.88
CA MET A 199 -0.56 12.18 -16.60
C MET A 199 -0.38 13.70 -16.64
N GLU A 200 0.61 14.20 -17.37
CA GLU A 200 0.90 15.63 -17.49
C GLU A 200 -0.25 16.36 -18.16
N GLU A 201 -0.69 15.91 -19.35
CA GLU A 201 -1.84 16.49 -20.06
C GLU A 201 -3.11 16.49 -19.19
N LYS A 202 -3.31 15.38 -18.45
CA LYS A 202 -4.42 15.23 -17.51
C LYS A 202 -4.35 16.28 -16.40
N PHE A 203 -3.17 16.52 -15.84
CA PHE A 203 -2.98 17.45 -14.72
C PHE A 203 -3.11 18.90 -15.19
N GLU A 204 -2.60 19.24 -16.36
CA GLU A 204 -2.81 20.56 -16.99
C GLU A 204 -4.31 20.85 -17.17
N ALA A 205 -5.06 19.88 -17.70
CA ALA A 205 -6.51 20.02 -17.86
C ALA A 205 -7.28 20.04 -16.54
N ILE A 206 -6.74 19.49 -15.45
CA ILE A 206 -7.30 19.64 -14.09
C ILE A 206 -7.07 21.06 -13.60
N VAL A 207 -5.88 21.63 -13.79
CA VAL A 207 -5.55 23.00 -13.40
C VAL A 207 -6.43 24.00 -14.15
N GLU A 208 -6.64 23.79 -15.45
CA GLU A 208 -7.53 24.61 -16.28
C GLU A 208 -8.98 24.59 -15.75
N GLU A 209 -9.59 23.41 -15.56
CA GLU A 209 -10.95 23.32 -15.02
C GLU A 209 -11.04 23.85 -13.58
N THR A 210 -9.99 23.69 -12.78
CA THR A 210 -9.94 24.27 -11.43
C THR A 210 -9.95 25.79 -11.51
N SER A 211 -9.17 26.39 -12.43
CA SER A 211 -9.13 27.84 -12.66
C SER A 211 -10.49 28.38 -13.09
N GLU A 212 -11.14 27.73 -14.07
CA GLU A 212 -12.47 28.11 -14.55
C GLU A 212 -13.52 28.08 -13.43
N ILE A 213 -13.55 27.01 -12.64
CA ILE A 213 -14.52 26.86 -11.54
C ILE A 213 -14.19 27.80 -10.38
N HIS A 214 -12.91 27.95 -10.03
CA HIS A 214 -12.46 28.85 -8.98
C HIS A 214 -12.79 30.31 -9.31
N ALA A 215 -12.67 30.72 -10.57
CA ALA A 215 -13.05 32.07 -11.03
C ALA A 215 -14.54 32.39 -10.81
N THR A 216 -15.41 31.37 -10.72
CA THR A 216 -16.83 31.56 -10.36
C THR A 216 -17.08 31.69 -8.86
N GLY A 217 -16.04 31.56 -8.03
CA GLY A 217 -16.12 31.58 -6.56
C GLY A 217 -16.56 30.24 -5.95
N ARG A 218 -16.73 29.18 -6.74
CA ARG A 218 -17.12 27.86 -6.22
C ARG A 218 -15.93 27.15 -5.56
N PRO A 219 -16.14 26.41 -4.46
CA PRO A 219 -15.09 25.58 -3.88
C PRO A 219 -14.81 24.33 -4.73
N VAL A 220 -13.53 23.95 -4.79
CA VAL A 220 -13.04 22.79 -5.53
C VAL A 220 -12.34 21.83 -4.57
N LEU A 221 -12.78 20.58 -4.56
CA LEU A 221 -12.12 19.47 -3.86
C LEU A 221 -11.52 18.52 -4.89
N ILE A 222 -10.20 18.35 -4.86
CA ILE A 222 -9.46 17.49 -5.78
C ILE A 222 -8.93 16.28 -5.02
N GLY A 223 -9.34 15.08 -5.40
CA GLY A 223 -8.88 13.84 -4.79
C GLY A 223 -7.86 13.10 -5.66
N THR A 224 -6.68 12.85 -5.10
CA THR A 224 -5.57 12.11 -5.71
C THR A 224 -5.37 10.75 -5.02
N ARG A 225 -4.52 9.87 -5.55
CA ARG A 225 -4.18 8.59 -4.89
C ARG A 225 -2.90 8.58 -4.06
N SER A 226 -1.96 9.49 -4.31
CA SER A 226 -0.67 9.52 -3.61
C SER A 226 -0.29 10.93 -3.17
N ILE A 227 0.57 11.00 -2.14
CA ILE A 227 1.08 12.27 -1.61
C ILE A 227 1.88 13.00 -2.70
N ASP A 228 2.70 12.27 -3.46
CA ASP A 228 3.51 12.86 -4.54
C ASP A 228 2.66 13.54 -5.61
N LYS A 229 1.56 12.89 -6.04
CA LYS A 229 0.61 13.48 -6.99
C LYS A 229 -0.10 14.69 -6.40
N SER A 230 -0.44 14.68 -5.11
CA SER A 230 -0.99 15.84 -4.41
C SER A 230 -0.03 17.03 -4.39
N LEU A 231 1.24 16.80 -4.06
CA LEU A 231 2.27 17.85 -4.00
C LEU A 231 2.60 18.40 -5.39
N MET A 232 2.67 17.53 -6.40
CA MET A 232 2.86 17.94 -7.79
C MET A 232 1.72 18.84 -8.25
N LEU A 233 0.47 18.42 -8.05
CA LEU A 233 -0.69 19.21 -8.44
C LEU A 233 -0.78 20.53 -7.66
N SER A 234 -0.46 20.52 -6.37
CA SER A 234 -0.39 21.75 -5.55
C SER A 234 0.56 22.78 -6.16
N LYS A 235 1.76 22.36 -6.57
CA LYS A 235 2.73 23.25 -7.23
C LYS A 235 2.20 23.79 -8.56
N MET A 236 1.52 22.96 -9.35
CA MET A 236 0.94 23.41 -10.62
C MET A 236 -0.18 24.45 -10.40
N LEU A 237 -1.01 24.27 -9.37
CA LEU A 237 -2.04 25.23 -8.99
C LEU A 237 -1.43 26.55 -8.49
N GLU A 238 -0.38 26.47 -7.65
CA GLU A 238 0.34 27.65 -7.16
C GLU A 238 0.99 28.44 -8.30
N ASN A 239 1.61 27.75 -9.26
CA ASN A 239 2.17 28.38 -10.47
C ASN A 239 1.10 29.07 -11.33
N ALA A 240 -0.14 28.57 -11.29
CA ALA A 240 -1.30 29.19 -11.94
C ALA A 240 -1.95 30.31 -11.10
N GLY A 241 -1.34 30.71 -9.98
CA GLY A 241 -1.83 31.78 -9.10
C GLY A 241 -2.96 31.36 -8.16
N MET A 242 -3.25 30.05 -8.04
CA MET A 242 -4.33 29.53 -7.21
C MET A 242 -3.78 28.98 -5.89
N LYS A 243 -4.21 29.57 -4.77
CA LYS A 243 -3.85 29.07 -3.44
C LYS A 243 -4.68 27.85 -3.08
N CYS A 244 -4.03 26.71 -2.84
CA CYS A 244 -4.70 25.49 -2.37
C CYS A 244 -4.20 25.03 -1.00
N GLN A 245 -4.98 24.18 -0.34
CA GLN A 245 -4.58 23.47 0.87
C GLN A 245 -4.46 21.97 0.58
N VAL A 246 -3.39 21.34 1.07
CA VAL A 246 -3.11 19.92 0.82
C VAL A 246 -3.34 19.10 2.10
N LEU A 247 -4.05 17.98 1.97
CA LEU A 247 -4.35 17.03 3.04
C LEU A 247 -3.64 15.70 2.74
N ASN A 248 -2.72 15.29 3.63
CA ASN A 248 -1.81 14.15 3.40
C ASN A 248 -2.06 12.96 4.34
N ALA A 249 -3.14 12.97 5.13
CA ALA A 249 -3.47 12.00 6.17
C ALA A 249 -2.43 11.87 7.30
N LYS A 250 -1.71 12.95 7.63
CA LYS A 250 -0.68 12.97 8.70
C LYS A 250 -1.19 13.53 10.02
N GLU A 251 -1.99 14.60 10.00
CA GLU A 251 -2.44 15.34 11.19
C GLU A 251 -3.98 15.37 11.24
N VAL A 252 -4.60 14.34 11.83
CA VAL A 252 -6.06 14.12 11.74
C VAL A 252 -6.88 15.31 12.27
N GLU A 253 -6.48 15.93 13.37
CA GLU A 253 -7.23 17.05 13.98
C GLU A 253 -7.20 18.30 13.09
N ARG A 254 -6.01 18.70 12.63
CA ARG A 254 -5.83 19.85 11.74
C ARG A 254 -6.49 19.63 10.37
N GLU A 255 -6.47 18.40 9.87
CA GLU A 255 -7.16 18.03 8.64
C GLU A 255 -8.67 18.19 8.75
N ALA A 256 -9.26 17.91 9.93
CA ALA A 256 -10.68 18.10 10.14
C ALA A 256 -11.07 19.58 10.01
N GLU A 257 -10.28 20.52 10.55
CA GLU A 257 -10.52 21.95 10.40
C GLU A 257 -10.46 22.40 8.94
N ILE A 258 -9.44 21.95 8.21
CA ILE A 258 -9.27 22.24 6.78
C ILE A 258 -10.47 21.73 5.98
N VAL A 259 -10.93 20.51 6.25
CA VAL A 259 -12.02 19.86 5.52
C VAL A 259 -13.36 20.51 5.86
N ALA A 260 -13.61 20.85 7.12
CA ALA A 260 -14.83 21.54 7.53
C ALA A 260 -15.01 22.86 6.77
N ALA A 261 -13.89 23.54 6.53
CA ALA A 261 -13.86 24.82 5.88
C ALA A 261 -13.69 24.72 4.34
N ALA A 262 -13.45 23.52 3.78
CA ALA A 262 -13.30 23.27 2.33
C ALA A 262 -14.52 23.66 1.47
N GLY A 263 -15.66 23.91 2.10
CA GLY A 263 -16.91 24.35 1.44
C GLY A 263 -17.08 25.86 1.32
N GLU A 264 -16.12 26.65 1.82
CA GLU A 264 -16.13 28.11 1.76
C GLU A 264 -15.90 28.64 0.34
N LEU A 265 -16.31 29.89 0.10
CA LEU A 265 -16.17 30.58 -1.18
C LEU A 265 -14.73 30.50 -1.73
N GLY A 266 -14.60 30.05 -2.97
CA GLY A 266 -13.34 30.01 -3.71
C GLY A 266 -12.30 29.04 -3.16
N ARG A 267 -12.61 28.21 -2.16
CA ARG A 267 -11.58 27.37 -1.54
C ARG A 267 -11.16 26.20 -2.43
N ILE A 268 -9.85 26.00 -2.59
CA ILE A 268 -9.29 24.85 -3.31
C ILE A 268 -8.61 23.92 -2.30
N THR A 269 -9.05 22.66 -2.27
CA THR A 269 -8.53 21.64 -1.36
C THR A 269 -8.08 20.43 -2.15
N VAL A 270 -6.84 19.99 -1.96
CA VAL A 270 -6.26 18.78 -2.55
C VAL A 270 -6.16 17.72 -1.46
N ALA A 271 -6.83 16.58 -1.64
CA ALA A 271 -6.87 15.50 -0.66
C ALA A 271 -6.22 14.22 -1.21
N THR A 272 -5.21 13.71 -0.52
CA THR A 272 -4.66 12.38 -0.82
C THR A 272 -5.60 11.29 -0.33
N ASN A 273 -5.98 10.38 -1.23
CA ASN A 273 -6.94 9.30 -1.01
C ASN A 273 -8.26 9.79 -0.38
N MET A 274 -8.43 9.49 0.90
CA MET A 274 -9.61 9.82 1.70
C MET A 274 -9.21 10.63 2.95
N ALA A 275 -8.16 11.46 2.87
CA ALA A 275 -7.83 12.42 3.91
C ALA A 275 -9.07 13.29 4.24
N GLY A 276 -9.26 13.62 5.52
CA GLY A 276 -10.49 14.29 5.96
C GLY A 276 -11.75 13.42 6.04
N ARG A 277 -11.61 12.09 6.05
CA ARG A 277 -12.76 11.20 6.22
C ARG A 277 -13.33 11.30 7.63
N GLY A 278 -14.66 11.46 7.72
CA GLY A 278 -15.38 11.65 8.98
C GLY A 278 -15.89 13.08 9.14
N THR A 279 -15.23 14.05 8.51
CA THR A 279 -15.64 15.46 8.56
C THR A 279 -16.61 15.79 7.41
N ASP A 280 -17.68 16.51 7.76
CA ASP A 280 -18.65 17.00 6.81
C ASP A 280 -18.21 18.32 6.20
N VAL A 281 -18.51 18.53 4.92
CA VAL A 281 -18.21 19.78 4.22
C VAL A 281 -19.53 20.50 4.00
N LYS A 282 -19.76 21.55 4.80
CA LYS A 282 -20.99 22.34 4.74
C LYS A 282 -20.81 23.49 3.76
N LEU A 283 -21.89 23.82 3.04
CA LEU A 283 -21.91 24.93 2.10
C LEU A 283 -22.78 26.06 2.66
N GLU A 284 -22.27 27.29 2.56
CA GLU A 284 -23.08 28.48 2.80
C GLU A 284 -24.08 28.71 1.68
N GLN A 285 -25.14 29.47 1.97
CA GLN A 285 -26.24 29.70 1.02
C GLN A 285 -25.76 30.31 -0.31
N HIS A 286 -24.87 31.31 -0.24
CA HIS A 286 -24.32 31.95 -1.43
C HIS A 286 -23.47 30.97 -2.28
N VAL A 287 -22.76 30.02 -1.66
CA VAL A 287 -22.00 28.98 -2.39
C VAL A 287 -22.94 28.02 -3.11
N LYS A 288 -24.09 27.70 -2.50
CA LYS A 288 -25.12 26.86 -3.14
C LYS A 288 -25.69 27.54 -4.39
N GLU A 289 -25.93 28.85 -4.33
CA GLU A 289 -26.43 29.64 -5.46
C GLU A 289 -25.43 29.66 -6.63
N LEU A 290 -24.13 29.64 -6.34
CA LEU A 290 -23.07 29.50 -7.35
C LEU A 290 -22.97 28.08 -7.95
N GLY A 291 -23.77 27.11 -7.49
CA GLY A 291 -23.78 25.73 -7.98
C GLY A 291 -23.08 24.73 -7.07
N GLY A 292 -22.66 25.16 -5.87
CA GLY A 292 -22.10 24.31 -4.82
C GLY A 292 -20.71 23.74 -5.15
N MET A 293 -20.23 22.86 -4.28
CA MET A 293 -18.90 22.26 -4.40
C MET A 293 -18.71 21.48 -5.70
N HIS A 294 -17.55 21.69 -6.32
CA HIS A 294 -17.06 20.90 -7.44
C HIS A 294 -16.02 19.87 -6.96
N VAL A 295 -16.20 18.60 -7.31
CA VAL A 295 -15.27 17.52 -6.95
C VAL A 295 -14.55 17.00 -8.19
N ILE A 296 -13.22 17.00 -8.16
CA ILE A 296 -12.38 16.44 -9.23
C ILE A 296 -11.76 15.14 -8.71
N CYS A 297 -11.99 14.05 -9.42
CA CYS A 297 -11.33 12.76 -9.18
C CYS A 297 -10.20 12.63 -10.20
N THR A 298 -8.93 12.65 -9.77
CA THR A 298 -7.79 12.73 -10.71
C THR A 298 -7.45 11.39 -11.38
N GLU A 299 -7.94 10.28 -10.82
CA GLU A 299 -7.72 8.91 -11.28
C GLU A 299 -8.73 7.96 -10.60
N LEU A 300 -8.76 6.68 -10.99
CA LEU A 300 -9.60 5.66 -10.33
C LEU A 300 -8.84 4.98 -9.18
N HIS A 301 -9.52 4.82 -8.04
CA HIS A 301 -9.05 3.97 -6.95
C HIS A 301 -9.18 2.47 -7.31
N ASP A 302 -8.50 1.59 -6.57
CA ASP A 302 -8.60 0.14 -6.79
C ASP A 302 -10.01 -0.40 -6.60
N ALA A 303 -10.79 0.30 -5.77
CA ALA A 303 -12.18 -0.02 -5.50
C ALA A 303 -13.08 1.17 -5.83
N ALA A 304 -14.07 0.94 -6.67
CA ALA A 304 -15.05 1.92 -7.12
C ALA A 304 -15.88 2.51 -5.96
N ARG A 305 -15.87 1.86 -4.80
CA ARG A 305 -16.48 2.41 -3.58
C ARG A 305 -15.73 3.64 -3.06
N ILE A 306 -14.41 3.71 -3.25
CA ILE A 306 -13.58 4.81 -2.75
C ILE A 306 -13.83 6.06 -3.60
N ASP A 307 -13.88 5.91 -4.93
CA ASP A 307 -14.29 7.00 -5.83
C ASP A 307 -15.67 7.55 -5.44
N ARG A 308 -16.63 6.67 -5.13
CA ARG A 308 -17.96 7.08 -4.67
C ARG A 308 -17.94 7.84 -3.33
N GLN A 309 -16.99 7.54 -2.46
CA GLN A 309 -16.83 8.28 -1.19
C GLN A 309 -16.29 9.68 -1.43
N LEU A 310 -15.39 9.86 -2.38
CA LEU A 310 -14.91 11.18 -2.82
C LEU A 310 -16.02 11.97 -3.50
N ILE A 311 -16.72 11.36 -4.47
CA ILE A 311 -17.87 11.98 -5.16
C ILE A 311 -18.98 12.35 -4.17
N GLY A 312 -19.15 11.55 -3.12
CA GLY A 312 -20.12 11.79 -2.05
C GLY A 312 -19.83 13.02 -1.17
N ARG A 313 -18.70 13.71 -1.38
CA ARG A 313 -18.33 14.93 -0.66
C ARG A 313 -19.12 16.16 -1.13
N CYS A 314 -19.62 16.16 -2.37
CA CYS A 314 -20.53 17.20 -2.87
C CYS A 314 -21.98 16.72 -2.98
N GLY A 315 -22.92 17.67 -3.03
CA GLY A 315 -24.35 17.42 -3.16
C GLY A 315 -25.00 16.74 -1.95
N ARG A 316 -24.59 17.14 -0.74
CA ARG A 316 -25.12 16.64 0.53
C ARG A 316 -26.44 17.32 0.88
N GLN A 317 -27.35 16.61 1.54
CA GLN A 317 -28.66 17.16 1.95
C GLN A 317 -29.42 17.89 0.83
N GLY A 318 -29.31 17.40 -0.42
CA GLY A 318 -29.95 18.01 -1.58
C GLY A 318 -29.28 19.26 -2.11
N ASP A 319 -28.11 19.64 -1.58
CA ASP A 319 -27.33 20.77 -2.09
C ASP A 319 -26.94 20.55 -3.56
N PRO A 320 -26.76 21.63 -4.34
CA PRO A 320 -26.17 21.54 -5.66
C PRO A 320 -24.69 21.17 -5.54
N GLY A 321 -24.16 20.63 -6.63
CA GLY A 321 -22.76 20.29 -6.74
C GLY A 321 -22.48 19.57 -8.03
N SER A 322 -21.23 19.50 -8.41
CA SER A 322 -20.81 18.74 -9.58
C SER A 322 -19.57 17.92 -9.29
N TYR A 323 -19.35 16.89 -10.10
CA TYR A 323 -18.07 16.19 -10.09
C TYR A 323 -17.64 15.79 -11.50
N ARG A 324 -16.33 15.67 -11.69
CA ARG A 324 -15.72 15.12 -12.89
C ARG A 324 -14.68 14.06 -12.56
N GLN A 325 -14.62 13.04 -13.39
CA GLN A 325 -13.53 12.07 -13.38
C GLN A 325 -12.53 12.40 -14.48
N TYR A 326 -11.27 12.55 -14.10
CA TYR A 326 -10.12 12.58 -14.99
C TYR A 326 -9.44 11.22 -14.98
N LEU A 327 -8.92 10.81 -16.14
CA LEU A 327 -8.26 9.53 -16.37
C LEU A 327 -7.12 9.72 -17.39
N SER A 328 -6.12 8.87 -17.36
CA SER A 328 -5.11 8.79 -18.41
C SER A 328 -4.75 7.34 -18.75
N LEU A 329 -4.19 7.13 -19.95
CA LEU A 329 -3.79 5.80 -20.43
C LEU A 329 -2.50 5.27 -19.78
N ASP A 330 -1.82 6.10 -19.01
CA ASP A 330 -0.67 5.74 -18.16
C ASP A 330 -1.07 5.59 -16.66
N ASP A 331 -2.37 5.63 -16.32
CA ASP A 331 -2.82 5.43 -14.94
C ASP A 331 -2.48 4.01 -14.42
N GLU A 332 -1.96 3.93 -13.19
CA GLU A 332 -1.57 2.69 -12.50
C GLU A 332 -2.67 1.61 -12.44
N ILE A 333 -3.94 2.01 -12.50
CA ILE A 333 -5.07 1.08 -12.51
C ILE A 333 -5.05 0.13 -13.71
N LEU A 334 -4.47 0.57 -14.85
CA LEU A 334 -4.30 -0.24 -16.04
C LEU A 334 -3.27 -1.35 -15.81
N GLN A 335 -2.18 -1.04 -15.11
CA GLN A 335 -1.17 -2.03 -14.68
C GLN A 335 -1.81 -3.08 -13.76
N GLY A 336 -2.55 -2.63 -12.74
CA GLY A 336 -3.24 -3.56 -11.82
C GLY A 336 -4.29 -4.45 -12.51
N GLY A 337 -4.98 -3.92 -13.53
CA GLY A 337 -6.08 -4.62 -14.21
C GLY A 337 -5.65 -5.50 -15.39
N TYR A 338 -4.60 -5.14 -16.12
CA TYR A 338 -4.17 -5.81 -17.36
C TYR A 338 -2.75 -6.37 -17.33
N GLY A 339 -1.94 -6.03 -16.32
CA GLY A 339 -0.52 -6.38 -16.21
C GLY A 339 0.38 -5.41 -16.97
N ASN A 340 1.69 -5.45 -16.67
CA ASN A 340 2.68 -4.47 -17.13
C ASN A 340 2.71 -4.31 -18.65
N ALA A 341 2.82 -5.42 -19.40
CA ALA A 341 2.96 -5.36 -20.86
C ALA A 341 1.78 -4.67 -21.57
N LYS A 342 0.54 -4.95 -21.13
CA LYS A 342 -0.65 -4.31 -21.71
C LYS A 342 -0.84 -2.87 -21.25
N ALA A 343 -0.46 -2.57 -20.01
CA ALA A 343 -0.49 -1.20 -19.51
C ALA A 343 0.51 -0.32 -20.27
N GLU A 344 1.72 -0.83 -20.54
CA GLU A 344 2.71 -0.12 -21.35
C GLU A 344 2.21 0.13 -22.77
N ALA A 345 1.55 -0.85 -23.40
CA ALA A 345 0.94 -0.66 -24.72
C ALA A 345 -0.16 0.42 -24.72
N TYR A 346 -0.94 0.54 -23.63
CA TYR A 346 -1.91 1.65 -23.50
C TYR A 346 -1.21 2.99 -23.28
N ALA A 347 -0.16 3.03 -22.45
CA ALA A 347 0.61 4.25 -22.21
C ALA A 347 1.31 4.73 -23.49
N GLU A 348 1.90 3.82 -24.27
CA GLU A 348 2.48 4.12 -25.58
C GLU A 348 1.43 4.64 -26.57
N HIS A 349 0.25 4.00 -26.61
CA HIS A 349 -0.87 4.52 -27.39
C HIS A 349 -1.27 5.94 -26.94
N GLY A 350 -1.29 6.20 -25.63
CA GLY A 350 -1.54 7.53 -25.08
C GLY A 350 -0.50 8.55 -25.51
N ARG A 351 0.80 8.23 -25.41
CA ARG A 351 1.90 9.10 -25.82
C ARG A 351 1.87 9.42 -27.32
N ASN A 352 1.46 8.46 -28.14
CA ASN A 352 1.41 8.60 -29.60
C ASN A 352 0.15 9.33 -30.10
N ASN A 353 -0.87 9.51 -29.26
CA ASN A 353 -2.13 10.17 -29.64
C ASN A 353 -2.40 11.35 -28.70
N GLY A 354 -2.23 12.58 -29.21
CA GLY A 354 -2.53 13.78 -28.45
C GLY A 354 -4.04 14.05 -28.31
N GLY A 355 -4.40 14.76 -27.24
CA GLY A 355 -5.75 15.28 -27.02
C GLY A 355 -6.72 14.31 -26.31
N PRO A 356 -8.01 14.70 -26.16
CA PRO A 356 -8.95 13.96 -25.32
C PRO A 356 -9.36 12.59 -25.90
N LEU A 357 -9.06 11.52 -25.16
CA LEU A 357 -9.30 10.12 -25.52
C LEU A 357 -10.58 9.54 -24.87
N HIS A 358 -11.68 10.30 -24.85
CA HIS A 358 -12.89 10.00 -24.06
C HIS A 358 -13.46 8.58 -24.20
N SER A 359 -13.34 7.96 -25.38
CA SER A 359 -13.79 6.59 -25.67
C SER A 359 -13.10 5.52 -24.80
N TRP A 360 -11.89 5.81 -24.33
CA TRP A 360 -11.05 4.91 -23.53
C TRP A 360 -11.46 4.81 -22.06
N SER A 361 -12.35 5.68 -21.58
CA SER A 361 -12.89 5.63 -20.21
C SER A 361 -13.44 4.23 -19.83
N SER A 362 -14.04 3.54 -20.80
CA SER A 362 -14.58 2.18 -20.63
C SER A 362 -13.50 1.13 -20.35
N VAL A 363 -12.31 1.27 -20.95
CA VAL A 363 -11.16 0.37 -20.79
C VAL A 363 -10.59 0.51 -19.38
N ILE A 364 -10.43 1.74 -18.91
CA ILE A 364 -9.89 2.07 -17.58
C ILE A 364 -10.86 1.59 -16.48
N ARG A 365 -12.17 1.85 -16.63
CA ARG A 365 -13.19 1.31 -15.71
C ARG A 365 -13.26 -0.22 -15.71
N ARG A 366 -12.96 -0.88 -16.83
CA ARG A 366 -12.85 -2.35 -16.90
C ARG A 366 -11.61 -2.85 -16.16
N ALA A 367 -10.49 -2.11 -16.20
CA ALA A 367 -9.30 -2.40 -15.42
C ALA A 367 -9.61 -2.39 -13.92
N GLN A 368 -10.28 -1.33 -13.44
CA GLN A 368 -10.73 -1.23 -12.04
C GLN A 368 -11.56 -2.46 -11.60
N ARG A 369 -12.54 -2.88 -12.41
CA ARG A 369 -13.35 -4.08 -12.09
C ARG A 369 -12.50 -5.36 -12.00
N LYS A 370 -11.44 -5.47 -12.81
CA LYS A 370 -10.52 -6.62 -12.73
C LYS A 370 -9.71 -6.58 -11.43
N VAL A 371 -9.21 -5.41 -11.04
CA VAL A 371 -8.53 -5.19 -9.76
C VAL A 371 -9.43 -5.56 -8.58
N GLU A 372 -10.68 -5.08 -8.57
CA GLU A 372 -11.65 -5.44 -7.52
C GLU A 372 -11.90 -6.95 -7.43
N ARG A 373 -12.08 -7.63 -8.58
CA ARG A 373 -12.28 -9.08 -8.64
C ARG A 373 -11.04 -9.85 -8.16
N LYS A 374 -9.83 -9.37 -8.48
CA LYS A 374 -8.58 -9.94 -7.97
C LYS A 374 -8.55 -9.82 -6.44
N HIS A 375 -8.74 -8.61 -5.91
CA HIS A 375 -8.75 -8.40 -4.46
C HIS A 375 -9.84 -9.16 -3.73
N PHE A 376 -11.02 -9.35 -4.33
CA PHE A 376 -12.06 -10.19 -3.75
C PHE A 376 -11.62 -11.66 -3.65
N ARG A 377 -11.00 -12.21 -4.71
CA ARG A 377 -10.44 -13.58 -4.68
C ARG A 377 -9.35 -13.72 -3.62
N ASP A 378 -8.43 -12.76 -3.55
CA ASP A 378 -7.34 -12.77 -2.55
C ASP A 378 -7.91 -12.80 -1.13
N ARG A 379 -8.95 -11.99 -0.84
CA ARG A 379 -9.62 -11.99 0.46
C ARG A 379 -10.33 -13.32 0.76
N MET A 380 -10.92 -13.97 -0.24
CA MET A 380 -11.55 -15.27 -0.06
C MET A 380 -10.54 -16.38 0.19
N MET A 381 -9.39 -16.36 -0.50
CA MET A 381 -8.29 -17.30 -0.25
C MET A 381 -7.70 -17.12 1.15
N LEU A 382 -7.40 -15.88 1.55
CA LEU A 382 -6.94 -15.59 2.92
C LEU A 382 -7.91 -16.12 3.98
N LEU A 383 -9.22 -15.88 3.79
CA LEU A 383 -10.24 -16.36 4.71
C LEU A 383 -10.38 -17.88 4.72
N HIS A 384 -10.10 -18.57 3.61
CA HIS A 384 -10.06 -20.03 3.55
C HIS A 384 -8.87 -20.58 4.34
N HIS A 385 -7.67 -20.08 4.06
CA HIS A 385 -6.44 -20.50 4.76
C HIS A 385 -6.53 -20.26 6.27
N GLU A 386 -7.07 -19.12 6.70
CA GLU A 386 -7.26 -18.81 8.12
C GLU A 386 -8.24 -19.76 8.81
N ARG A 387 -9.31 -20.18 8.10
CA ARG A 387 -10.25 -21.18 8.62
C ARG A 387 -9.63 -22.56 8.74
N GLU A 388 -8.86 -22.99 7.74
CA GLU A 388 -8.14 -24.26 7.78
C GLU A 388 -7.11 -24.27 8.90
N ARG A 389 -6.32 -23.19 9.04
CA ARG A 389 -5.37 -23.05 10.15
C ARG A 389 -6.06 -23.14 11.50
N THR A 390 -7.14 -22.37 11.68
CA THR A 390 -7.92 -22.35 12.93
C THR A 390 -8.48 -23.75 13.27
N LYS A 391 -8.91 -24.50 12.24
CA LYS A 391 -9.40 -25.88 12.41
C LYS A 391 -8.28 -26.82 12.83
N LEU A 392 -7.14 -26.77 12.15
CA LEU A 392 -5.97 -27.60 12.45
C LEU A 392 -5.45 -27.36 13.87
N GLN A 393 -5.26 -26.10 14.26
CA GLN A 393 -4.81 -25.72 15.62
C GLN A 393 -5.75 -26.30 16.69
N ARG A 394 -7.07 -26.21 16.49
CA ARG A 394 -8.03 -26.82 17.41
C ARG A 394 -7.97 -28.35 17.44
N GLU A 395 -7.74 -28.99 16.30
CA GLU A 395 -7.61 -30.45 16.22
C GLU A 395 -6.38 -30.97 16.97
N ILE A 396 -5.29 -30.20 17.02
CA ILE A 396 -4.07 -30.52 17.78
C ILE A 396 -4.08 -29.96 19.21
N GLY A 397 -5.22 -29.42 19.68
CA GLY A 397 -5.38 -28.92 21.05
C GLY A 397 -4.73 -27.55 21.34
N GLN A 398 -4.33 -26.82 20.30
CA GLN A 398 -3.75 -25.48 20.39
C GLN A 398 -4.81 -24.38 20.28
N ASP A 399 -4.59 -23.25 20.96
CA ASP A 399 -5.37 -22.03 20.77
C ASP A 399 -5.01 -21.37 19.42
N PRO A 400 -5.96 -21.20 18.50
CA PRO A 400 -5.67 -20.72 17.15
C PRO A 400 -5.26 -19.24 17.03
N TYR A 401 -5.27 -18.52 18.16
CA TYR A 401 -4.94 -17.10 18.23
C TYR A 401 -3.69 -16.85 19.07
N LEU A 402 -3.42 -17.69 20.07
CA LEU A 402 -2.31 -17.54 21.02
C LEU A 402 -1.17 -18.54 20.77
N ASP A 403 -1.48 -19.74 20.29
CA ASP A 403 -0.48 -20.77 20.04
C ASP A 403 -0.11 -20.74 18.56
N THR A 404 0.81 -19.86 18.19
CA THR A 404 1.43 -19.90 16.87
C THR A 404 2.48 -21.00 16.84
N ALA A 405 2.46 -21.85 15.81
CA ALA A 405 3.56 -22.78 15.58
C ALA A 405 4.87 -22.00 15.45
N GLU A 406 5.85 -22.35 16.27
CA GLU A 406 7.26 -21.97 16.09
C GLU A 406 7.83 -22.60 14.81
#